data_AF-A0A974P7R2-F1
#
_entry.id   AF-A0A974P7R2-F1
#
_cell.length_a   1.000
_cell.length_b   1.000
_cell.length_c   1.000
_cell.angle_alpha   90.00
_cell.angle_beta   90.00
_cell.angle_gamma   90.00
#
_symmetry.space_group_name_H-M   'P 1'
#
loop_
_entity.id
_entity.type
_entity.pdbx_description
1 polymer ?
#
loop_
_entity_poly.entity_id
_entity_poly.type
_entity_poly.pdbx_seq_one_letter_code
_entity_poly.pdbx_strand_id
1 'polypeptide(L)' 'MQTLSDILVPGSVPNVIVNDKKGAAFVVFAVHHQGEAIVIGPVDGREKRNWLDSCWLINKNELLENYYLPYNG' A
#
# COMPACT_ATOMS: atom_id res chain seq x y z
N MET A 1 -16.76 6.86 -5.08
CA MET A 1 -15.63 6.90 -4.13
C MET A 1 -14.90 5.58 -4.22
N GLN A 2 -13.60 5.60 -4.48
CA GLN A 2 -12.78 4.40 -4.49
C GLN A 2 -12.45 4.01 -3.04
N THR A 3 -12.56 2.73 -2.71
CA THR A 3 -12.21 2.21 -1.38
C THR A 3 -10.86 1.53 -1.41
N LEU A 4 -10.25 1.38 -0.23
CA LEU A 4 -9.01 0.61 -0.06
C LEU A 4 -9.20 -0.85 -0.50
N SER A 5 -10.41 -1.41 -0.42
CA SER A 5 -10.68 -2.79 -0.86
C SER A 5 -10.67 -2.92 -2.39
N ASP A 6 -11.11 -1.89 -3.10
CA ASP A 6 -11.24 -1.91 -4.57
C ASP A 6 -9.89 -1.97 -5.29
N ILE A 7 -8.84 -1.47 -4.63
CA ILE A 7 -7.47 -1.44 -5.17
C ILE A 7 -6.69 -2.73 -4.87
N LEU A 8 -7.19 -3.61 -3.99
CA LEU A 8 -6.49 -4.83 -3.56
C LEU A 8 -6.84 -6.02 -4.45
N VAL A 9 -6.63 -5.85 -5.74
CA VAL A 9 -6.84 -6.90 -6.74
C VAL A 9 -5.67 -7.89 -6.67
N PRO A 10 -5.89 -9.21 -6.51
CA PRO A 10 -4.81 -10.19 -6.46
C PRO A 10 -3.91 -10.14 -7.70
N GLY A 11 -2.59 -10.15 -7.49
CA GLY A 11 -1.60 -10.09 -8.57
C GLY A 11 -1.42 -8.71 -9.21
N SER A 12 -2.09 -7.67 -8.68
CA SER A 12 -1.97 -6.31 -9.20
C SER A 12 -0.77 -5.55 -8.63
N VAL A 13 -0.45 -4.44 -9.30
CA VAL A 13 0.55 -3.45 -8.87
C VAL A 13 -0.18 -2.09 -8.73
N PRO A 14 -0.96 -1.89 -7.65
CA PRO A 14 -1.89 -0.75 -7.56
C PRO A 14 -1.17 0.58 -7.59
N ASN A 15 -0.01 0.63 -6.96
CA ASN A 15 0.85 1.80 -6.92
C ASN A 15 0.13 3.05 -6.39
N VAL A 16 -0.56 2.92 -5.26
CA VAL A 16 -1.34 4.00 -4.66
C VAL A 16 -0.75 4.44 -3.33
N ILE A 17 -0.97 5.71 -2.98
CA ILE A 17 -0.59 6.24 -1.66
C ILE A 17 -1.72 5.98 -0.68
N VAL A 18 -1.35 5.53 0.52
CA VAL A 18 -2.23 5.33 1.67
C VAL A 18 -1.62 6.02 2.88
N ASN A 19 -2.44 6.47 3.82
CA ASN A 19 -1.97 7.01 5.09
C ASN A 19 -2.29 6.02 6.22
N ASP A 20 -1.39 5.88 7.18
CA ASP A 20 -1.71 5.18 8.44
C ASP A 20 -2.60 6.06 9.34
N LYS A 21 -3.13 5.47 10.42
CA LYS A 21 -3.91 6.20 11.45
C LYS A 21 -3.20 7.41 12.08
N LYS A 22 -1.88 7.49 11.99
CA LYS A 22 -1.07 8.60 12.51
C LYS A 22 -0.83 9.69 11.45
N GLY A 23 -1.30 9.48 10.22
CA GLY A 23 -1.15 10.38 9.08
C GLY A 23 0.15 10.21 8.29
N ALA A 24 0.96 9.18 8.58
CA ALA A 24 2.17 8.88 7.82
C ALA A 24 1.80 8.21 6.48
N ALA A 25 2.43 8.66 5.39
CA ALA A 25 2.12 8.23 4.04
C ALA A 25 3.02 7.07 3.59
N PHE A 26 2.40 6.10 2.92
CA PHE A 26 3.03 4.89 2.40
C PHE A 26 2.50 4.56 1.01
N VAL A 27 3.24 3.74 0.26
CA VAL A 27 2.84 3.27 -1.07
C VAL A 27 2.43 1.81 -0.97
N VAL A 28 1.16 1.50 -1.32
CA VAL A 28 0.75 0.12 -1.64
C VAL A 28 1.29 -0.20 -3.02
N PHE A 29 2.37 -0.97 -3.06
CA PHE A 29 3.13 -1.22 -4.28
C PHE A 29 2.57 -2.41 -5.05
N ALA A 30 2.40 -3.56 -4.41
CA ALA A 30 1.99 -4.80 -5.06
C ALA A 30 1.10 -5.66 -4.16
N VAL A 31 0.23 -6.45 -4.78
CA VAL A 31 -0.64 -7.41 -4.10
C VAL A 31 -0.25 -8.81 -4.58
N HIS A 32 0.03 -9.71 -3.63
CA HIS A 32 0.34 -11.10 -3.93
C HIS A 32 -0.79 -11.76 -4.75
N HIS A 33 -0.48 -12.77 -5.55
CA HIS A 33 -1.47 -13.44 -6.42
C HIS A 33 -2.62 -14.11 -5.64
N GLN A 34 -2.43 -14.39 -4.35
CA GLN A 34 -3.47 -14.91 -3.46
C GLN A 34 -4.28 -13.79 -2.77
N GLY A 35 -3.87 -12.52 -2.89
CA GLY A 35 -4.54 -11.38 -2.24
C GLY A 35 -4.29 -11.23 -0.74
N GLU A 36 -3.59 -12.17 -0.11
CA GLU A 36 -3.36 -12.20 1.34
C GLU A 36 -2.21 -11.31 1.81
N ALA A 37 -1.18 -11.16 0.98
CA ALA A 37 0.03 -10.40 1.30
C ALA A 37 0.17 -9.19 0.37
N ILE A 38 0.55 -8.07 0.94
CA ILE A 38 0.64 -6.78 0.26
C ILE A 38 2.01 -6.18 0.54
N VAL A 39 2.70 -5.76 -0.52
CA VAL A 39 3.96 -5.03 -0.42
C VAL A 39 3.63 -3.55 -0.22
N ILE A 40 4.10 -3.01 0.89
CA ILE A 40 4.00 -1.59 1.23
C ILE A 40 5.40 -1.03 1.49
N GLY A 41 5.60 0.25 1.21
CA GLY A 41 6.88 0.93 1.44
C GLY A 41 6.72 2.41 1.74
N PRO A 42 7.80 3.09 2.18
CA PRO A 42 7.75 4.53 2.41
C PRO A 42 7.55 5.27 1.09
N VAL A 43 6.86 6.42 1.12
CA VAL A 43 6.79 7.30 -0.07
C VAL A 43 8.18 7.87 -0.40
N ASP A 44 8.97 8.19 0.63
CA ASP A 44 10.29 8.76 0.49
C ASP A 44 11.31 7.77 -0.06
N GLY A 45 12.23 8.27 -0.90
CA GLY A 45 13.32 7.46 -1.45
C GLY A 45 12.88 6.55 -2.59
N ARG A 46 11.65 6.67 -3.09
CA ARG A 46 11.09 5.86 -4.17
C ARG A 46 11.83 5.97 -5.49
N GLU A 47 12.51 7.09 -5.71
CA GLU A 47 13.41 7.33 -6.83
C GLU A 47 14.71 6.52 -6.75
N LYS A 48 15.04 5.95 -5.58
CA LYS A 48 16.29 5.21 -5.36
C LYS A 48 16.15 3.79 -5.88
N ARG A 49 17.23 3.30 -6.51
CA ARG A 49 17.31 1.94 -7.07
C ARG A 49 17.03 0.85 -6.02
N ASN A 50 17.39 1.09 -4.77
CA ASN A 50 17.26 0.15 -3.66
C ASN A 50 16.02 0.41 -2.78
N TRP A 51 15.07 1.21 -3.24
CA TRP A 51 13.85 1.51 -2.47
C TRP A 51 13.05 0.25 -2.07
N LEU A 52 13.09 -0.79 -2.91
CA LEU A 52 12.45 -2.07 -2.59
C LEU A 52 12.99 -2.72 -1.30
N ASP A 53 14.23 -2.43 -0.91
CA ASP A 53 14.84 -2.93 0.33
C ASP A 53 14.22 -2.29 1.58
N SER A 54 13.56 -1.14 1.42
CA SER A 54 12.79 -0.46 2.46
C SER A 54 11.31 -0.82 2.47
N CYS A 55 10.85 -1.68 1.57
CA CYS A 55 9.49 -2.19 1.57
C CYS A 55 9.35 -3.39 2.52
N TRP A 56 8.13 -3.61 3.02
CA TRP A 56 7.79 -4.77 3.84
C TRP A 56 6.44 -5.35 3.43
N LEU A 57 6.14 -6.53 3.96
CA LEU A 57 4.88 -7.20 3.75
C LEU A 57 3.94 -6.91 4.92
N ILE A 58 2.69 -6.62 4.58
CA ILE A 58 1.56 -6.63 5.52
C ILE A 58 0.47 -7.54 4.96
N ASN A 59 -0.43 -7.99 5.84
CA ASN A 59 -1.60 -8.74 5.38
C ASN A 59 -2.77 -7.81 5.03
N LYS A 60 -3.75 -8.33 4.29
CA LYS A 60 -4.92 -7.57 3.87
C LYS A 60 -5.70 -6.94 5.02
N ASN A 61 -5.90 -7.66 6.11
CA ASN A 61 -6.67 -7.16 7.26
C ASN A 61 -5.94 -6.01 7.95
N GLU A 62 -4.63 -6.14 8.15
CA GLU A 62 -3.78 -5.09 8.72
C GLU A 62 -3.87 -3.80 7.89
N LEU A 63 -3.83 -3.91 6.55
CA LEU A 63 -3.97 -2.75 5.68
C LEU A 63 -5.36 -2.09 5.85
N LEU A 64 -6.44 -2.86 5.79
CA LEU A 64 -7.80 -2.34 5.90
C LEU A 64 -8.13 -1.74 7.27
N GLU A 65 -7.50 -2.26 8.33
CA GLU A 65 -7.74 -1.78 9.69
C GLU A 65 -6.93 -0.53 10.03
N ASN A 66 -5.72 -0.37 9.48
CA ASN A 66 -4.77 0.64 9.94
C ASN A 66 -4.46 1.75 8.93
N TYR A 67 -4.94 1.63 7.70
CA TYR A 67 -4.65 2.58 6.63
C TYR A 67 -5.91 3.05 5.91
N TYR A 68 -5.81 4.21 5.28
CA TYR A 68 -6.89 4.81 4.50
C TYR A 68 -6.36 5.50 3.25
N LEU A 69 -7.23 5.62 2.23
CA LEU A 69 -6.91 6.43 1.05
C LEU A 69 -6.95 7.91 1.44
N PRO A 70 -5.89 8.69 1.16
CA PRO A 70 -6.00 10.14 1.29
C PRO A 70 -7.16 10.61 0.39
N TYR A 71 -8.02 11.48 0.91
CA TYR A 71 -9.13 12.03 0.12
C TYR A 71 -8.56 12.68 -1.15
N ASN A 72 -8.85 12.08 -2.31
CA ASN A 72 -8.71 12.76 -3.59
C ASN A 72 -9.96 13.65 -3.71
N GLY A 73 -9.77 14.95 -3.49
CA GLY A 73 -10.78 15.98 -3.76
C GLY A 73 -11.18 16.03 -5.22
#